data_AF-A0AAW4XXD5-F1
#
_entry.id   AF-A0AAW4XXD5-F1
#
_cell.length_a   1.000
_cell.length_b   1.000
_cell.length_c   1.000
_cell.angle_alpha   90.00
_cell.angle_beta   90.00
_cell.angle_gamma   90.00
#
_symmetry.space_group_name_H-M   'P 1'
#
loop_
_entity.id
_entity.type
_entity.pdbx_description
1 polymer ?
#
loop_
_entity_poly.entity_id
_entity_poly.type
_entity_poly.pdbx_seq_one_letter_code
_entity_poly.pdbx_strand_id
1 'polypeptide(L)'
;MAKYAFIDAAGVCGGEGSYMPALDPVPDNAIPIGDDDSRLGQRWTGKKWVSVPKSSDVQPTIVLESITADHAHDTQTIVADTMSEVRTVVGATLTLAVRMDVAGQLYPVNESFDLPLSSSDGRVRPVRVMFEDGRALFPVAMTEARIWNVSQEMINSGLPPEKHMHFAGLRVVAAEI
;
A
#
# COMPACT_ATOMS: atom_id res chain seq x y z
N MET A 1 -30.67 -4.67 -22.92
CA MET A 1 -29.44 -4.82 -23.73
C MET A 1 -28.44 -5.57 -22.87
N ALA A 2 -27.96 -6.73 -23.31
CA ALA A 2 -26.97 -7.49 -22.54
C ALA A 2 -25.58 -6.90 -22.77
N LYS A 3 -24.85 -6.57 -21.69
CA LYS A 3 -23.45 -6.14 -21.74
C LYS A 3 -22.56 -7.36 -21.46
N TYR A 4 -21.53 -7.54 -22.27
CA TYR A 4 -20.53 -8.59 -22.11
C TYR A 4 -19.16 -7.94 -21.90
N ALA A 5 -18.33 -8.50 -21.03
CA ALA A 5 -16.93 -8.13 -20.90
C ALA A 5 -16.07 -9.26 -21.50
N PHE A 6 -15.07 -8.89 -22.30
CA PHE A 6 -14.11 -9.83 -22.86
C PHE A 6 -12.88 -9.90 -21.94
N ILE A 7 -12.47 -11.12 -21.62
CA ILE A 7 -11.21 -11.39 -20.93
C ILE A 7 -10.23 -11.87 -21.99
N ASP A 8 -9.15 -11.14 -22.21
CA ASP A 8 -8.07 -11.62 -23.07
C ASP A 8 -7.27 -12.73 -22.38
N ALA A 9 -6.37 -13.39 -23.11
CA ALA A 9 -5.57 -14.50 -22.58
C ALA A 9 -4.65 -14.12 -21.39
N ALA A 10 -4.54 -12.83 -21.05
CA ALA A 10 -3.76 -12.32 -19.91
C ALA A 10 -4.62 -12.04 -18.66
N GLY A 11 -5.94 -12.25 -18.71
CA GLY A 11 -6.80 -12.11 -17.53
C GLY A 11 -7.14 -10.67 -17.15
N VAL A 12 -6.92 -9.70 -18.04
CA VAL A 12 -7.27 -8.29 -17.83
C VAL A 12 -8.60 -8.00 -18.51
N CYS A 13 -9.56 -7.41 -17.78
CA CYS A 13 -10.83 -6.98 -18.34
C CYS A 13 -10.61 -5.81 -19.31
N GLY A 14 -10.72 -6.07 -20.62
CA GLY A 14 -10.68 -5.04 -21.65
C GLY A 14 -12.06 -4.39 -21.85
N GLY A 15 -12.07 -3.06 -21.90
CA GLY A 15 -13.17 -2.09 -22.13
C GLY A 15 -14.56 -2.57 -22.60
N GLU A 16 -15.60 -1.97 -22.00
CA GLU A 16 -17.01 -2.09 -22.39
C GLU A 16 -17.23 -1.80 -23.90
N GLY A 17 -17.53 -2.84 -24.67
CA GLY A 17 -18.02 -2.74 -26.04
C GLY A 17 -19.49 -3.15 -26.12
N SER A 18 -20.36 -2.27 -26.62
CA SER A 18 -21.77 -2.60 -26.87
C SER A 18 -21.91 -3.50 -28.11
N TYR A 19 -22.23 -4.78 -27.89
CA TYR A 19 -22.50 -5.74 -28.97
C TYR A 19 -23.97 -5.68 -29.39
N MET A 20 -24.26 -5.50 -30.68
CA MET A 20 -25.60 -5.68 -31.24
C MET A 20 -25.83 -7.16 -31.61
N PRO A 21 -27.02 -7.75 -31.33
CA PRO A 21 -27.23 -9.18 -31.44
C PRO A 21 -27.71 -9.53 -32.86
N ALA A 22 -26.80 -9.86 -33.76
CA ALA A 22 -27.13 -10.68 -34.92
C ALA A 22 -25.88 -11.42 -35.43
N LEU A 23 -25.90 -12.75 -35.25
CA LEU A 23 -25.20 -13.80 -36.01
C LEU A 23 -23.87 -14.41 -35.56
N ASP A 24 -23.37 -14.20 -34.34
CA ASP A 24 -22.25 -15.02 -33.83
C ASP A 24 -22.61 -15.80 -32.55
N PRO A 25 -22.23 -17.09 -32.42
CA PRO A 25 -22.33 -17.80 -31.16
C PRO A 25 -21.43 -17.13 -30.12
N VAL A 26 -21.99 -16.89 -28.94
CA VAL A 26 -21.28 -16.36 -27.77
C VAL A 26 -20.04 -17.24 -27.51
N PRO A 27 -18.82 -16.66 -27.41
CA PRO A 27 -17.62 -17.45 -27.18
C PRO A 27 -17.67 -18.06 -25.76
N ASP A 28 -17.16 -19.28 -25.59
CA ASP A 28 -17.25 -20.10 -24.36
C ASP A 28 -16.71 -19.43 -23.08
N ASN A 29 -16.05 -18.29 -23.21
CA ASN A 29 -15.45 -17.48 -22.16
C ASN A 29 -16.23 -16.19 -21.82
N ALA A 30 -17.41 -15.95 -22.40
CA ALA A 30 -18.23 -14.79 -22.04
C ALA A 30 -19.06 -15.05 -20.77
N ILE A 31 -18.90 -14.21 -19.75
CA ILE A 31 -19.67 -14.27 -18.51
C ILE A 31 -20.82 -13.24 -18.60
N PRO A 32 -22.09 -13.63 -18.38
CA PRO A 32 -23.18 -12.67 -18.29
C PRO A 32 -23.05 -11.87 -16.99
N ILE A 33 -22.89 -10.54 -17.11
CA ILE A 33 -22.95 -9.62 -15.96
C ILE A 33 -24.42 -9.26 -15.78
N GLY A 34 -25.07 -9.84 -14.76
CA GLY A 34 -26.34 -9.33 -14.26
C GLY A 34 -26.10 -8.07 -13.42
N ASP A 35 -27.02 -7.11 -13.48
CA ASP A 35 -26.90 -5.75 -12.91
C ASP A 35 -26.72 -5.65 -11.37
N ASP A 36 -26.43 -6.75 -10.66
CA ASP A 36 -26.32 -6.75 -9.19
C ASP A 36 -25.30 -7.75 -8.60
N ASP A 37 -24.29 -8.20 -9.35
CA ASP A 37 -23.33 -9.21 -8.85
C ASP A 37 -22.00 -8.60 -8.40
N SER A 38 -22.07 -7.79 -7.34
CA SER A 38 -20.90 -7.29 -6.60
C SER A 38 -20.29 -8.41 -5.75
N ARG A 39 -19.65 -9.41 -6.37
CA ARG A 39 -18.96 -10.50 -5.62
C ARG A 39 -17.60 -10.05 -5.10
N LEU A 40 -17.62 -9.08 -4.19
CA LEU A 40 -16.47 -8.68 -3.38
C LEU A 40 -15.91 -9.92 -2.66
N GLY A 41 -14.61 -10.20 -2.84
CA GLY A 41 -13.91 -11.27 -2.09
C GLY A 41 -13.89 -12.65 -2.74
N GLN A 42 -14.17 -12.79 -4.04
CA GLN A 42 -13.97 -14.05 -4.76
C GLN A 42 -13.05 -13.86 -5.96
N ARG A 43 -12.16 -14.83 -6.21
CA ARG A 43 -11.31 -14.86 -7.40
C ARG A 43 -11.71 -16.02 -8.31
N TRP A 44 -11.74 -15.77 -9.61
CA TRP A 44 -11.93 -16.81 -10.60
C TRP A 44 -10.61 -17.57 -10.83
N THR A 45 -10.63 -18.90 -10.80
CA THR A 45 -9.43 -19.75 -11.01
C THR A 45 -9.42 -20.46 -12.37
N GLY A 46 -10.29 -20.05 -13.29
CA GLY A 46 -10.48 -20.74 -14.58
C GLY A 46 -11.36 -21.98 -14.51
N LYS A 47 -11.67 -22.51 -13.32
CA LYS A 47 -12.54 -23.70 -13.13
C LYS A 47 -13.65 -23.50 -12.11
N LYS A 48 -13.42 -22.65 -11.11
CA LYS A 48 -14.42 -22.30 -10.09
C LYS A 48 -14.12 -20.93 -9.51
N TRP A 49 -15.16 -20.30 -9.00
CA TRP A 49 -15.02 -19.20 -8.05
C TRP A 49 -14.47 -19.77 -6.77
N VAL A 50 -13.33 -19.25 -6.35
CA VAL A 50 -12.74 -19.58 -5.07
C VAL A 50 -12.91 -18.36 -4.20
N SER A 51 -13.51 -18.54 -3.04
CA SER A 51 -13.49 -17.52 -1.99
C SER A 51 -12.05 -17.10 -1.79
N VAL A 52 -11.74 -15.83 -2.06
CA VAL A 52 -10.57 -15.23 -1.43
C VAL A 52 -10.90 -15.33 0.05
N PRO A 53 -10.03 -15.88 0.90
CA PRO A 53 -10.26 -15.84 2.33
C PRO A 53 -10.65 -14.40 2.67
N LYS A 54 -11.87 -14.19 3.18
CA LYS A 54 -12.23 -12.93 3.81
C LYS A 54 -11.15 -12.77 4.87
N SER A 55 -10.22 -11.83 4.67
CA SER A 55 -8.99 -11.73 5.47
C SER A 55 -9.36 -11.99 6.92
N SER A 56 -8.98 -13.16 7.40
CA SER A 56 -9.52 -13.71 8.63
C SER A 56 -8.79 -13.00 9.75
N ASP A 57 -9.40 -11.96 10.32
CA ASP A 57 -9.09 -11.40 11.65
C ASP A 57 -7.63 -10.95 11.93
N VAL A 58 -6.74 -11.09 10.95
CA VAL A 58 -5.32 -10.76 11.05
C VAL A 58 -5.10 -9.47 10.29
N GLN A 59 -4.90 -8.42 11.07
CA GLN A 59 -4.61 -7.09 10.61
C GLN A 59 -3.25 -7.05 9.87
N PRO A 60 -3.17 -6.48 8.65
CA PRO A 60 -1.91 -6.34 7.93
C PRO A 60 -0.89 -5.54 8.75
N THR A 61 0.37 -5.91 8.69
CA THR A 61 1.47 -5.26 9.40
C THR A 61 2.41 -4.58 8.40
N ILE A 62 2.66 -3.29 8.59
CA ILE A 62 3.71 -2.57 7.86
C ILE A 62 5.04 -2.89 8.53
N VAL A 63 5.97 -3.45 7.77
CA VAL A 63 7.33 -3.79 8.22
C VAL A 63 8.33 -2.92 7.48
N LEU A 64 9.19 -2.22 8.21
CA LEU A 64 10.34 -1.51 7.66
C LEU A 64 11.42 -2.52 7.26
N GLU A 65 11.87 -2.46 6.00
CA GLU A 65 12.93 -3.34 5.49
C GLU A 65 14.29 -2.65 5.45
N SER A 66 14.31 -1.35 5.12
CA SER A 66 15.53 -0.56 5.14
C SER A 66 15.22 0.93 5.25
N ILE A 67 16.14 1.67 5.87
CA ILE A 67 16.16 3.13 5.87
C ILE A 67 17.55 3.55 5.41
N THR A 68 17.61 4.36 4.37
CA THR A 68 18.88 4.86 3.79
C THR A 68 18.81 6.38 3.68
N ALA A 69 19.91 7.06 3.94
CA ALA A 69 20.02 8.49 3.66
C ALA A 69 20.57 8.71 2.25
N ASP A 70 20.40 9.93 1.75
CA ASP A 70 21.12 10.36 0.56
C ASP A 70 22.65 10.32 0.79
N HIS A 71 23.40 10.20 -0.30
CA HIS A 71 24.84 10.06 -0.26
C HIS A 71 25.57 11.23 0.43
N ALA A 72 25.00 12.44 0.43
CA ALA A 72 25.63 13.60 1.05
C ALA A 72 25.56 13.54 2.59
N HIS A 73 24.55 12.87 3.14
CA HIS A 73 24.26 12.84 4.57
C HIS A 73 24.36 11.43 5.20
N ASP A 74 24.78 10.42 4.43
CA ASP A 74 24.88 9.03 4.89
C ASP A 74 25.77 8.86 6.12
N THR A 75 26.96 9.48 6.11
CA THR A 75 27.90 9.43 7.25
C THR A 75 27.41 10.17 8.50
N GLN A 76 26.40 11.03 8.36
CA GLN A 76 25.78 11.80 9.44
C GLN A 76 24.44 11.20 9.88
N THR A 77 24.02 10.11 9.24
CA THR A 77 22.77 9.43 9.55
C THR A 77 23.06 8.13 10.31
N ILE A 78 22.38 7.97 11.45
CA ILE A 78 22.46 6.79 12.30
C ILE A 78 21.07 6.17 12.35
N VAL A 79 20.94 4.96 11.83
CA VAL A 79 19.72 4.15 11.92
C VAL A 79 19.91 3.14 13.04
N ALA A 80 18.98 3.08 14.00
CA ALA A 80 19.01 2.07 15.06
C ALA A 80 18.83 0.66 14.47
N ASP A 81 19.44 -0.35 15.10
CA ASP A 81 19.37 -1.76 14.63
C ASP A 81 17.93 -2.28 14.51
N THR A 82 17.02 -1.77 15.36
CA THR A 82 15.59 -2.10 15.36
C THR A 82 14.78 -1.34 14.30
N MET A 83 15.40 -0.41 13.57
CA MET A 83 14.76 0.53 12.62
C MET A 83 13.64 1.38 13.23
N SER A 84 13.53 1.43 14.56
CA SER A 84 12.51 2.21 15.27
C SER A 84 12.92 3.67 15.48
N GLU A 85 14.22 3.97 15.42
CA GLU A 85 14.77 5.32 15.56
C GLU A 85 15.81 5.60 14.46
N VAL A 86 15.76 6.81 13.91
CA VAL A 86 16.74 7.34 12.97
C VAL A 86 17.19 8.70 13.47
N ARG A 87 18.48 8.96 13.48
CA ARG A 87 19.07 10.27 13.75
C ARG A 87 19.76 10.77 12.50
N THR A 88 19.47 11.98 12.09
CA THR A 88 19.99 12.55 10.85
C THR A 88 20.07 14.07 10.97
N VAL A 89 20.47 14.71 9.88
CA VAL A 89 20.69 16.15 9.82
C VAL A 89 19.60 16.83 9.01
N VAL A 90 19.36 18.11 9.27
CA VAL A 90 18.47 18.92 8.42
C VAL A 90 19.06 19.01 7.01
N GLY A 91 18.21 18.86 6.00
CA GLY A 91 18.58 18.79 4.59
C GLY A 91 18.70 17.36 4.05
N ALA A 92 18.80 16.35 4.93
CA ALA A 92 18.87 14.95 4.50
C ALA A 92 17.54 14.46 3.90
N THR A 93 17.64 13.61 2.89
CA THR A 93 16.51 12.84 2.37
C THR A 93 16.66 11.38 2.77
N LEU A 94 15.69 10.87 3.53
CA LEU A 94 15.63 9.47 3.92
C LEU A 94 14.78 8.69 2.93
N THR A 95 15.31 7.61 2.37
CA THR A 95 14.54 6.66 1.56
C THR A 95 14.18 5.44 2.41
N LEU A 96 12.88 5.23 2.60
CA LEU A 96 12.34 4.13 3.39
C LEU A 96 11.79 3.06 2.45
N ALA A 97 12.22 1.81 2.67
CA ALA A 97 11.62 0.63 2.06
C ALA A 97 10.75 -0.07 3.09
N VAL A 98 9.50 -0.34 2.73
CA VAL A 98 8.53 -1.04 3.58
C VAL A 98 7.86 -2.16 2.80
N ARG A 99 7.42 -3.18 3.53
CA ARG A 99 6.55 -4.24 3.01
C ARG A 99 5.31 -4.42 3.85
N MET A 100 4.25 -4.89 3.21
CA MET A 100 3.02 -5.31 3.86
C MET A 100 3.11 -6.80 4.18
N ASP A 101 2.92 -7.14 5.45
CA ASP A 101 3.00 -8.52 5.96
C ASP A 101 1.65 -8.93 6.56
N VAL A 102 1.18 -10.13 6.22
CA VAL A 102 0.04 -10.77 6.88
C VAL A 102 0.49 -12.15 7.32
N ALA A 103 0.49 -12.40 8.63
CA ALA A 103 0.89 -13.69 9.22
C ALA A 103 2.29 -14.18 8.77
N GLY A 104 3.26 -13.28 8.61
CA GLY A 104 4.63 -13.59 8.20
C GLY A 104 4.81 -13.77 6.69
N GLN A 105 3.78 -13.50 5.89
CA GLN A 105 3.82 -13.58 4.43
C GLN A 105 3.64 -12.20 3.80
N LEU A 106 4.36 -11.94 2.70
CA LEU A 106 4.17 -10.75 1.90
C LEU A 106 2.72 -10.70 1.41
N TYR A 107 2.04 -9.59 1.68
CA TYR A 107 0.66 -9.36 1.25
C TYR A 107 0.66 -8.51 -0.02
N PRO A 108 0.40 -9.10 -1.21
CA PRO A 108 0.52 -8.40 -2.48
C PRO A 108 -0.67 -7.44 -2.65
N VAL A 109 -0.44 -6.18 -2.32
CA VAL A 109 -1.42 -5.09 -2.41
C VAL A 109 -0.90 -3.97 -3.30
N ASN A 110 -1.79 -3.42 -4.12
CA ASN A 110 -1.54 -2.23 -4.93
C ASN A 110 -2.48 -1.13 -4.46
N GLU A 111 -2.05 -0.38 -3.43
CA GLU A 111 -2.82 0.70 -2.83
C GLU A 111 -1.91 1.87 -2.48
N SER A 112 -2.47 3.07 -2.43
CA SER A 112 -1.77 4.26 -1.96
C SER A 112 -2.48 4.85 -0.75
N PHE A 113 -1.73 5.32 0.23
CA PHE A 113 -2.27 6.08 1.35
C PHE A 113 -1.29 7.17 1.78
N ASP A 114 -1.80 8.15 2.53
CA ASP A 114 -0.99 9.23 3.06
C ASP A 114 -0.57 8.89 4.50
N LEU A 115 0.73 8.67 4.69
CA LEU A 115 1.37 8.40 5.99
C LEU A 115 1.55 9.72 6.75
N PRO A 116 0.88 9.92 7.90
CA PRO A 116 1.03 11.13 8.68
C PRO A 116 2.34 11.11 9.47
N LEU A 117 3.21 12.09 9.24
CA LEU A 117 4.38 12.38 10.08
C LEU A 117 4.03 13.52 11.02
N SER A 118 4.08 13.27 12.33
CA SER A 118 3.82 14.28 13.36
C SER A 118 5.12 14.73 13.99
N SER A 119 5.34 16.03 14.01
CA SER A 119 6.42 16.65 14.73
C SER A 119 6.08 16.78 16.22
N SER A 120 7.11 16.80 17.06
CA SER A 120 6.97 17.04 18.51
C SER A 120 6.30 18.37 18.87
N ASP A 121 6.23 19.33 17.95
CA ASP A 121 5.53 20.63 18.10
C ASP A 121 4.06 20.62 17.64
N GLY A 122 3.54 19.45 17.22
CA GLY A 122 2.15 19.26 16.80
C GLY A 122 1.89 19.48 15.30
N ARG A 123 2.92 19.79 14.49
CA ARG A 123 2.76 19.87 13.03
C ARG A 123 2.62 18.48 12.43
N VAL A 124 1.70 18.32 11.48
CA VAL A 124 1.51 17.07 10.74
C VAL A 124 1.84 17.29 9.27
N ARG A 125 2.67 16.41 8.70
CA ARG A 125 3.01 16.37 7.29
C ARG A 125 2.60 15.01 6.71
N PRO A 126 1.66 14.95 5.76
CA PRO A 126 1.37 13.71 5.05
C PRO A 126 2.49 13.38 4.06
N VAL A 127 2.88 12.11 4.00
CA VAL A 127 3.78 11.54 3.01
C VAL A 127 3.01 10.48 2.24
N ARG A 128 2.85 10.66 0.93
CA ARG A 128 2.17 9.66 0.11
C ARG A 128 3.04 8.42 -0.06
N VAL A 129 2.50 7.27 0.32
CA VAL A 129 3.11 5.96 0.14
C VAL A 129 2.30 5.20 -0.90
N MET A 130 2.99 4.61 -1.88
CA MET A 130 2.39 3.80 -2.93
C MET A 130 2.95 2.39 -2.83
N PHE A 131 2.09 1.43 -2.52
CA PHE A 131 2.44 0.01 -2.52
C PHE A 131 2.26 -0.56 -3.92
N GLU A 132 3.27 -1.29 -4.37
CA GLU A 132 3.29 -2.10 -5.57
C GLU A 132 3.66 -3.52 -5.16
N ASP A 133 2.77 -4.49 -5.43
CA ASP A 133 2.93 -5.89 -5.02
C ASP A 133 3.29 -6.06 -3.52
N GLY A 134 2.70 -5.23 -2.66
CA GLY A 134 2.93 -5.28 -1.21
C GLY A 134 4.24 -4.66 -0.73
N ARG A 135 4.98 -3.97 -1.60
CA ARG A 135 6.21 -3.22 -1.24
C ARG A 135 6.07 -1.76 -1.60
N ALA A 136 6.68 -0.89 -0.82
CA ALA A 136 6.75 0.53 -1.15
C ALA A 136 8.15 1.09 -0.87
N LEU A 137 8.58 2.02 -1.71
CA LEU A 137 9.80 2.78 -1.56
C LEU A 137 9.43 4.26 -1.68
N PHE A 138 9.72 5.06 -0.64
CA PHE A 138 9.37 6.47 -0.67
C PHE A 138 10.43 7.34 0.01
N PRO A 139 10.76 8.51 -0.56
CA PRO A 139 11.67 9.46 0.04
C PRO A 139 10.95 10.40 1.01
N VAL A 140 11.64 10.80 2.08
CA VAL A 140 11.18 11.79 3.05
C VAL A 140 12.29 12.80 3.30
N ALA A 141 12.07 14.04 2.85
CA ALA A 141 13.01 15.14 3.06
C ALA A 141 12.86 15.75 4.47
N MET A 142 13.96 15.78 5.23
CA MET A 142 14.06 16.38 6.56
C MET A 142 14.37 17.87 6.44
N THR A 143 13.34 18.70 6.24
CA THR A 143 13.54 20.14 5.97
C THR A 143 13.70 21.01 7.21
N GLU A 144 13.37 20.48 8.40
CA GLU A 144 13.33 21.24 9.65
C GLU A 144 13.91 20.39 10.79
N ALA A 145 14.67 21.02 11.70
CA ALA A 145 15.24 20.36 12.87
C ALA A 145 14.16 20.07 13.91
N ARG A 146 13.58 18.86 13.83
CA ARG A 146 12.53 18.40 14.74
C ARG A 146 12.60 16.90 14.94
N ILE A 147 11.85 16.45 15.94
CA ILE A 147 11.57 15.03 16.15
C ILE A 147 10.26 14.72 15.43
N TRP A 148 10.35 13.94 14.37
CA TRP A 148 9.21 13.42 13.62
C TRP A 148 8.86 12.03 14.11
N ASN A 149 7.58 11.75 14.29
CA ASN A 149 7.06 10.49 14.76
C ASN A 149 5.94 10.02 13.83
N VAL A 150 5.91 8.71 13.62
CA VAL A 150 4.81 8.00 12.97
C VAL A 150 4.42 6.86 13.90
N SER A 151 3.16 6.81 14.31
CA SER A 151 2.63 5.73 15.14
C SER A 151 1.51 4.98 14.42
N GLN A 152 1.21 3.78 14.91
CA GLN A 152 0.11 2.96 14.39
C GLN A 152 -1.23 3.71 14.45
N GLU A 153 -1.51 4.39 15.56
CA GLU A 153 -2.75 5.13 15.78
C GLU A 153 -2.92 6.24 14.76
N MET A 154 -1.82 6.94 14.42
CA MET A 154 -1.87 7.99 13.43
C MET A 154 -2.17 7.44 12.03
N ILE A 155 -1.53 6.35 11.62
CA ILE A 155 -1.81 5.68 10.33
C ILE A 155 -3.28 5.26 10.28
N ASN A 156 -3.76 4.59 11.33
CA ASN A 156 -5.12 4.07 11.38
C ASN A 156 -6.19 5.16 11.50
N SER A 157 -5.87 6.34 12.03
CA SER A 157 -6.83 7.45 12.11
C SER A 157 -7.36 7.94 10.76
N GLY A 158 -6.58 7.75 9.70
CA GLY A 158 -6.95 8.11 8.33
C GLY A 158 -7.60 6.97 7.54
N LEU A 159 -7.69 5.77 8.13
CA LEU A 159 -8.17 4.56 7.48
C LEU A 159 -9.52 4.12 8.08
N PRO A 160 -10.41 3.53 7.29
CA PRO A 160 -11.60 2.93 7.85
C PRO A 160 -11.24 1.68 8.69
N PRO A 161 -12.05 1.27 9.67
CA PRO A 161 -11.73 0.19 10.61
C PRO A 161 -11.31 -1.14 9.97
N GLU A 162 -11.93 -1.47 8.83
CA GLU A 162 -11.64 -2.67 8.06
C GLU A 162 -10.27 -2.64 7.36
N LYS A 163 -9.64 -1.47 7.25
CA LYS A 163 -8.30 -1.25 6.66
C LYS A 163 -7.25 -0.88 7.69
N HIS A 164 -7.56 -0.93 8.98
CA HIS A 164 -6.54 -0.71 10.01
C HIS A 164 -5.37 -1.69 9.82
N MET A 165 -4.18 -1.25 10.22
CA MET A 165 -2.92 -1.97 10.08
C MET A 165 -2.11 -1.90 11.37
N HIS A 166 -1.21 -2.86 11.55
CA HIS A 166 -0.20 -2.85 12.59
C HIS A 166 1.06 -2.13 12.11
N PHE A 167 1.67 -1.35 13.00
CA PHE A 167 2.94 -0.68 12.72
C PHE A 167 3.72 -0.49 14.01
N ALA A 168 5.00 -0.87 14.01
CA ALA A 168 5.87 -0.76 15.18
C ALA A 168 6.17 0.70 15.59
N GLY A 169 5.95 1.65 14.68
CA GLY A 169 6.29 3.05 14.88
C GLY A 169 7.68 3.40 14.36
N LEU A 170 7.88 4.67 14.04
CA LEU A 170 9.16 5.22 13.62
C LEU A 170 9.36 6.60 14.22
N ARG A 171 10.52 6.82 14.82
CA ARG A 171 10.97 8.11 15.32
C ARG A 171 12.17 8.59 14.52
N VAL A 172 12.09 9.79 13.94
CA VAL A 172 13.19 10.43 13.22
C VAL A 172 13.59 11.71 13.93
N VAL A 173 14.84 11.83 14.34
CA VAL A 173 15.42 13.02 14.96
C VAL A 173 16.28 13.72 13.93
N ALA A 174 15.81 14.86 13.42
CA ALA A 174 16.59 15.74 12.54
C ALA A 174 17.17 16.89 13.37
N ALA A 175 18.49 17.08 13.32
CA ALA A 175 19.19 18.16 14.02
C ALA A 175 19.96 19.06 13.05
N GLU A 176 20.12 20.34 13.40
CA GLU A 176 21.14 21.18 12.78
C GLU A 176 22.51 20.77 13.34
N ILE A 177 23.50 20.67 12.46
CA ILE A 177 24.91 20.36 12.80
C ILE A 177 25.81 21.51 12.39
#